data_AF-A0A960SNV4-F1
#
_entry.id   AF-A0A960SNV4-F1
#
_cell.length_a   1.000
_cell.length_b   1.000
_cell.length_c   1.000
_cell.angle_alpha   90.00
_cell.angle_beta   90.00
_cell.angle_gamma   90.00
#
_symmetry.space_group_name_H-M   'P 1'
#
loop_
_entity.id
_entity.type
_entity.pdbx_description
1 polymer ?
#
loop_
_entity_poly.entity_id
_entity_poly.type
_entity_poly.pdbx_seq_one_letter_code
_entity_poly.pdbx_strand_id
1 'polypeptide(L)'
;ALRLIRSHSPVGRLISRHTRDLLRRYHKAGKLETPIAERSVEDRFVEMSAAESRIYAAVEDYISSTYNQASAKRRNAVGFVMTVYRRRLASSFLALRCTLEDRLEAMTNSNLTGSRQTEEEVEDINLDTEGDVLSPDEIAEFEQASLAEEEKSEIARLLDDIRQLPPTRRRISFVSNSRRSGRPDTRR
;
A
#
# COMPACT_ATOMS: atom_id res chain seq x y z
N ALA A 1 25.29 -18.80 -18.60
CA ALA A 1 24.39 -18.92 -19.77
C ALA A 1 23.34 -17.81 -19.85
N LEU A 2 22.41 -17.70 -18.88
CA LEU A 2 21.28 -16.76 -18.93
C LEU A 2 21.66 -15.26 -19.10
N ARG A 3 22.77 -14.82 -18.51
CA ARG A 3 23.24 -13.42 -18.59
C ARG A 3 23.66 -12.99 -20.02
N LEU A 4 24.25 -13.92 -20.78
CA LEU A 4 24.67 -13.74 -22.18
C LEU A 4 23.47 -13.74 -23.15
N ILE A 5 22.44 -14.53 -22.84
CA ILE A 5 21.20 -14.59 -23.64
C ILE A 5 20.38 -13.31 -23.42
N ARG A 6 20.28 -12.81 -22.18
CA ARG A 6 19.61 -11.52 -21.89
C ARG A 6 20.31 -10.31 -22.51
N SER A 7 21.64 -10.29 -22.59
CA SER A 7 22.38 -9.16 -23.20
C SER A 7 22.22 -9.07 -24.72
N HIS A 8 21.84 -10.17 -25.39
CA HIS A 8 21.59 -10.21 -26.84
C HIS A 8 20.10 -10.29 -27.18
N SER A 9 19.22 -10.11 -26.20
CA SER A 9 17.78 -10.06 -26.43
C SER A 9 17.41 -8.77 -27.17
N PRO A 10 16.61 -8.84 -28.26
CA PRO A 10 16.13 -7.67 -28.99
C PRO A 10 15.30 -6.73 -28.10
N VAL A 11 14.67 -7.24 -27.04
CA VAL A 11 13.91 -6.44 -26.07
C VAL A 11 14.80 -5.45 -25.32
N GLY A 12 15.99 -5.87 -24.89
CA GLY A 12 16.94 -4.98 -24.21
C GLY A 12 17.52 -3.88 -25.11
N ARG A 13 17.51 -4.10 -26.44
CA ARG A 13 17.97 -3.13 -27.44
C ARG A 13 16.89 -2.12 -27.84
N LEU A 14 15.61 -2.50 -27.73
CA LEU A 14 14.46 -1.66 -28.07
C LEU A 14 13.93 -0.86 -26.86
N ILE A 15 14.16 -1.32 -25.63
CA ILE A 15 13.77 -0.59 -24.42
C ILE A 15 14.84 0.45 -24.08
N SER A 16 14.58 1.71 -24.43
CA SER A 16 15.34 2.86 -23.93
C SER A 16 14.88 3.22 -22.52
N ARG A 17 15.74 2.99 -21.51
CA ARG A 17 15.49 3.47 -20.14
C ARG A 17 16.19 4.81 -19.95
N HIS A 18 15.42 5.89 -19.97
CA HIS A 18 15.93 7.21 -19.65
C HIS A 18 15.92 7.42 -18.14
N THR A 19 17.09 7.50 -17.51
CA THR A 19 17.19 7.88 -16.10
C THR A 19 17.08 9.40 -15.95
N ARG A 20 16.59 9.87 -14.79
CA ARG A 20 16.61 11.30 -14.45
C ARG A 20 18.00 11.91 -14.61
N ASP A 21 19.06 11.16 -14.32
CA ASP A 21 20.45 11.59 -14.51
C ASP A 21 20.83 11.81 -15.98
N LEU A 22 20.33 10.98 -16.89
CA LEU A 22 20.54 11.18 -18.32
C LEU A 22 19.83 12.44 -18.81
N LEU A 23 18.57 12.61 -18.41
CA LEU A 23 17.79 13.77 -18.81
C LEU A 23 18.35 15.08 -18.24
N ARG A 24 18.90 15.05 -17.01
CA ARG A 24 19.67 16.18 -16.44
C ARG A 24 20.90 16.53 -17.28
N ARG A 25 21.64 15.52 -17.76
CA ARG A 25 22.78 15.73 -18.66
C ARG A 25 22.36 16.31 -20.00
N TYR A 26 21.20 15.91 -20.52
CA TYR A 26 20.66 16.45 -21.78
C TYR A 26 20.25 17.91 -21.65
N HIS A 27 19.62 18.28 -20.53
CA HIS A 27 19.36 19.69 -20.21
C HIS A 27 20.66 20.49 -20.09
N LYS A 28 21.68 19.99 -19.37
CA LYS A 28 23.02 20.64 -19.29
C LYS A 28 23.68 20.81 -20.66
N ALA A 29 23.44 19.88 -21.59
CA ALA A 29 23.95 19.92 -22.96
C ALA A 29 23.05 20.74 -23.92
N GLY A 30 22.01 21.43 -23.43
CA GLY A 30 21.10 22.24 -24.23
C GLY A 30 20.15 21.43 -25.13
N LYS A 31 20.06 20.10 -24.95
CA LYS A 31 19.18 19.22 -25.73
C LYS A 31 17.75 19.13 -25.18
N LEU A 32 17.50 19.76 -24.05
CA LEU A 32 16.22 19.78 -23.35
C LEU A 32 16.00 21.18 -22.82
N GLU A 33 14.83 21.78 -23.08
CA GLU A 33 14.53 23.16 -22.69
C GLU A 33 14.14 23.29 -21.23
N THR A 34 13.52 22.26 -20.66
CA THR A 34 12.96 22.28 -19.30
C THR A 34 13.89 21.60 -18.30
N PRO A 35 14.24 22.27 -17.19
CA PRO A 35 15.06 21.67 -16.14
C PRO A 35 14.26 20.62 -15.37
N ILE A 36 14.91 19.50 -15.04
CA ILE A 36 14.29 18.46 -14.23
C ILE A 36 14.40 18.81 -12.75
N ALA A 37 13.25 18.91 -12.07
CA ALA A 37 13.16 19.19 -10.64
C ALA A 37 14.02 18.23 -9.81
N GLU A 38 14.79 18.75 -8.86
CA GLU A 38 15.51 17.96 -7.86
C GLU A 38 14.57 17.52 -6.73
N ARG A 39 14.71 16.27 -6.30
CA ARG A 39 13.96 15.71 -5.17
C ARG A 39 14.93 15.60 -4.01
N SER A 40 14.64 16.25 -2.90
CA SER A 40 15.30 15.96 -1.62
C SER A 40 14.52 14.84 -0.93
N VAL A 41 15.20 13.78 -0.51
CA VAL A 41 14.62 12.64 0.22
C VAL A 41 15.30 12.55 1.57
N GLU A 42 14.50 12.54 2.64
CA GLU A 42 14.99 12.38 4.00
C GLU A 42 14.21 11.25 4.67
N ASP A 43 14.93 10.24 5.16
CA ASP A 43 14.34 9.18 5.96
C ASP A 43 14.14 9.67 7.40
N ARG A 44 12.91 9.56 7.90
CA ARG A 44 12.53 9.98 9.26
C ARG A 44 11.81 8.83 9.96
N PHE A 45 12.40 8.35 11.04
CA PHE A 45 11.77 7.34 11.89
C PHE A 45 10.66 7.98 12.72
N VAL A 46 9.49 7.34 12.73
CA VAL A 46 8.34 7.79 13.51
C VAL A 46 8.09 6.75 14.60
N GLU A 47 8.34 7.14 15.85
CA GLU A 47 8.05 6.30 17.01
C GLU A 47 6.54 6.15 17.21
N MET A 48 6.09 4.92 17.46
CA MET A 48 4.72 4.62 17.86
C MET A 48 4.53 4.89 19.36
N SER A 49 3.37 5.43 19.72
CA SER A 49 2.94 5.46 21.12
C SER A 49 2.59 4.04 21.61
N ALA A 50 2.62 3.83 22.92
CA ALA A 50 2.27 2.55 23.51
C ALA A 50 0.85 2.07 23.14
N ALA A 51 -0.10 3.00 22.92
CA ALA A 51 -1.45 2.67 22.47
C ALA A 51 -1.45 2.20 21.01
N GLU A 52 -0.75 2.92 20.12
CA GLU A 52 -0.61 2.54 18.70
C GLU A 52 0.08 1.18 18.56
N SER A 53 1.14 0.92 19.34
CA SER A 53 1.84 -0.37 19.30
C SER A 53 0.97 -1.55 19.75
N ARG A 54 0.11 -1.36 20.75
CA ARG A 54 -0.82 -2.43 21.19
C ARG A 54 -1.82 -2.79 20.09
N ILE A 55 -2.37 -1.79 19.43
CA ILE A 55 -3.34 -2.00 18.35
C ILE A 55 -2.66 -2.61 17.13
N TYR A 56 -1.45 -2.15 16.81
CA TYR A 56 -0.64 -2.76 15.76
C TYR A 56 -0.44 -4.27 16.02
N ALA A 57 -0.04 -4.64 17.24
CA ALA A 57 0.13 -6.04 17.62
C ALA A 57 -1.19 -6.82 17.54
N ALA A 58 -2.29 -6.27 18.06
CA ALA A 58 -3.60 -6.91 18.01
C ALA A 58 -4.08 -7.20 16.57
N VAL A 59 -3.83 -6.27 15.64
CA VAL A 59 -4.16 -6.46 14.22
C VAL A 59 -3.25 -7.52 13.59
N GLU A 60 -1.95 -7.52 13.89
CA GLU A 60 -1.02 -8.54 13.35
C GLU A 60 -1.33 -9.94 13.88
N ASP A 61 -1.73 -10.04 15.15
CA ASP A 61 -2.19 -11.28 15.78
C ASP A 61 -3.46 -11.80 15.10
N TYR A 62 -4.44 -10.91 14.85
CA TYR A 62 -5.65 -11.23 14.10
C TYR A 62 -5.36 -11.72 12.68
N ILE A 63 -4.45 -11.03 11.98
CA ILE A 63 -4.04 -11.42 10.63
C ILE A 63 -3.45 -12.84 10.63
N SER A 64 -2.56 -13.10 11.59
CA SER A 64 -1.87 -14.38 11.70
C SER A 64 -2.81 -15.50 12.14
N SER A 65 -3.71 -15.25 13.09
CA SER A 65 -4.68 -16.24 13.57
C SER A 65 -5.67 -16.63 12.47
N THR A 66 -6.25 -15.64 11.78
CA THR A 66 -7.26 -15.86 10.73
C THR A 66 -6.66 -16.63 9.55
N TYR A 67 -5.44 -16.28 9.12
CA TYR A 67 -4.74 -17.02 8.06
C TYR A 67 -4.46 -18.48 8.46
N ASN A 68 -4.09 -18.73 9.72
CA ASN A 68 -3.81 -20.08 10.21
C ASN A 68 -5.08 -20.93 10.38
N GLN A 69 -6.20 -20.31 10.71
CA GLN A 69 -7.50 -20.97 10.85
C GLN A 69 -8.19 -21.23 9.50
N ALA A 70 -7.83 -20.48 8.46
CA ALA A 70 -8.42 -20.60 7.14
C ALA A 70 -8.28 -22.01 6.55
N SER A 71 -9.39 -22.51 5.99
CA SER A 71 -9.41 -23.79 5.27
C SER A 71 -8.47 -23.76 4.05
N ALA A 72 -7.87 -24.91 3.71
CA ALA A 72 -6.94 -25.00 2.57
C ALA A 72 -7.53 -24.47 1.25
N LYS A 73 -8.85 -24.64 1.04
CA LYS A 73 -9.56 -24.15 -0.14
C LYS A 73 -9.66 -22.62 -0.20
N ARG A 74 -9.73 -21.94 0.95
CA ARG A 74 -9.91 -20.48 1.06
C ARG A 74 -8.67 -19.74 1.55
N ARG A 75 -7.56 -20.47 1.80
CA ARG A 75 -6.32 -19.92 2.34
C ARG A 75 -5.71 -18.82 1.47
N ASN A 76 -5.79 -18.95 0.14
CA ASN A 76 -5.31 -17.92 -0.78
C ASN A 76 -6.16 -16.64 -0.69
N ALA A 77 -7.49 -16.79 -0.70
CA ALA A 77 -8.43 -15.68 -0.57
C ALA A 77 -8.27 -14.94 0.78
N VAL A 78 -8.13 -15.69 1.88
CA VAL A 78 -7.84 -15.09 3.20
C VAL A 78 -6.47 -14.42 3.19
N GLY A 79 -5.45 -15.07 2.64
CA GLY A 79 -4.10 -14.50 2.52
C GLY A 79 -4.06 -13.17 1.76
N PHE A 80 -4.87 -13.05 0.70
CA PHE A 80 -5.05 -11.82 -0.06
C PHE A 80 -5.59 -10.69 0.84
N VAL A 81 -6.74 -10.91 1.51
CA VAL A 81 -7.33 -9.88 2.40
C VAL A 81 -6.43 -9.53 3.57
N MET A 82 -5.75 -10.51 4.16
CA MET A 82 -4.77 -10.30 5.22
C MET A 82 -3.58 -9.43 4.75
N THR A 83 -3.15 -9.58 3.50
CA THR A 83 -2.12 -8.74 2.90
C THR A 83 -2.61 -7.30 2.72
N VAL A 84 -3.88 -7.12 2.31
CA VAL A 84 -4.52 -5.79 2.26
C VAL A 84 -4.51 -5.15 3.65
N TYR A 85 -4.89 -5.87 4.71
CA TYR A 85 -4.91 -5.32 6.07
C TYR A 85 -3.53 -4.89 6.54
N ARG A 86 -2.49 -5.72 6.32
CA ARG A 86 -1.11 -5.37 6.69
C ARG A 86 -0.63 -4.11 5.97
N ARG A 87 -0.95 -3.96 4.68
CA ARG A 87 -0.60 -2.77 3.91
C ARG A 87 -1.35 -1.52 4.39
N ARG A 88 -2.63 -1.65 4.72
CA ARG A 88 -3.43 -0.55 5.27
C ARG A 88 -2.90 -0.10 6.62
N LEU A 89 -2.55 -1.05 7.49
CA LEU A 89 -1.91 -0.80 8.78
C LEU A 89 -0.58 -0.03 8.62
N ALA A 90 0.24 -0.41 7.62
CA ALA A 90 1.50 0.28 7.32
C ALA A 90 1.30 1.70 6.75
N SER A 91 0.19 1.97 6.05
CA SER A 91 -0.11 3.28 5.47
C SER A 91 -0.64 4.28 6.51
N SER A 92 -1.66 3.89 7.27
CA SER A 92 -2.13 4.60 8.47
C SER A 92 -3.25 3.83 9.18
N PHE A 93 -3.40 4.06 10.49
CA PHE A 93 -4.56 3.58 11.25
C PHE A 93 -5.90 4.07 10.67
N LEU A 94 -5.94 5.27 10.09
CA LEU A 94 -7.13 5.79 9.41
C LEU A 94 -7.50 4.94 8.19
N ALA A 95 -6.51 4.56 7.38
CA ALA A 95 -6.73 3.72 6.21
C ALA A 95 -7.23 2.33 6.61
N LEU A 96 -6.62 1.74 7.66
CA LEU A 96 -7.10 0.48 8.21
C LEU A 96 -8.53 0.60 8.73
N ARG A 97 -8.86 1.67 9.47
CA ARG A 97 -10.22 1.92 9.96
C ARG A 97 -11.25 1.90 8.83
N CYS A 98 -11.01 2.66 7.77
CA CYS A 98 -11.92 2.69 6.62
C CYS A 98 -12.06 1.31 5.97
N THR A 99 -10.96 0.57 5.81
CA THR A 99 -11.00 -0.79 5.26
C THR A 99 -11.83 -1.75 6.12
N LEU A 100 -11.69 -1.69 7.45
CA LEU A 100 -12.47 -2.53 8.36
C LEU A 100 -13.94 -2.09 8.45
N GLU A 101 -14.23 -0.80 8.32
CA GLU A 101 -15.60 -0.27 8.23
C GLU A 101 -16.32 -0.80 6.98
N ASP A 102 -15.70 -0.65 5.81
CA ASP A 102 -16.22 -1.17 4.54
C ASP A 102 -16.40 -2.70 4.61
N ARG A 103 -15.45 -3.41 5.23
CA ARG A 103 -15.53 -4.87 5.42
C ARG A 103 -16.72 -5.27 6.29
N LEU A 104 -16.89 -4.61 7.43
CA LEU A 104 -18.01 -4.87 8.34
C LEU A 104 -19.34 -4.59 7.64
N GLU A 105 -19.40 -3.53 6.83
CA GLU A 105 -20.57 -3.22 6.01
C GLU A 105 -20.86 -4.34 5.01
N ALA A 106 -19.86 -4.85 4.29
CA ALA A 106 -20.01 -5.98 3.36
C ALA A 106 -20.48 -7.26 4.06
N MET A 107 -20.03 -7.52 5.30
CA MET A 107 -20.53 -8.64 6.11
C MET A 107 -21.98 -8.47 6.55
N THR A 108 -22.45 -7.22 6.76
CA THR A 108 -23.85 -6.93 7.15
C THR A 108 -24.80 -6.88 5.97
N ASN A 109 -24.34 -6.30 4.86
CA ASN A 109 -25.10 -6.00 3.68
C ASN A 109 -24.45 -6.80 2.54
N SER A 110 -24.90 -8.03 2.30
CA SER A 110 -24.34 -8.98 1.32
C SER A 110 -24.32 -8.52 -0.15
N ASN A 111 -24.51 -7.23 -0.43
CA ASN A 111 -24.58 -6.63 -1.77
C ASN A 111 -23.51 -5.54 -2.03
N LEU A 112 -22.62 -5.25 -1.08
CA LEU A 112 -21.56 -4.23 -1.27
C LEU A 112 -20.19 -4.88 -1.45
N THR A 113 -19.98 -5.51 -2.61
CA THR A 113 -18.64 -5.92 -3.07
C THR A 113 -18.04 -4.76 -3.84
N GLY A 114 -17.35 -3.88 -3.11
CA GLY A 114 -16.71 -2.72 -3.70
C GLY A 114 -15.88 -2.00 -2.66
N SER A 115 -14.77 -2.61 -2.25
CA SER A 115 -13.72 -1.85 -1.57
C SER A 115 -13.37 -0.66 -2.48
N ARG A 116 -13.59 0.57 -2.01
CA ARG A 116 -13.27 1.82 -2.72
C ARG A 116 -11.75 2.00 -2.75
N GLN A 117 -11.06 1.13 -3.46
CA GLN A 117 -9.62 1.18 -3.64
C GLN A 117 -9.30 2.18 -4.76
N THR A 118 -8.38 3.10 -4.50
CA THR A 118 -7.82 3.97 -5.53
C THR A 118 -6.91 3.18 -6.48
N GLU A 119 -7.01 3.43 -7.79
CA GLU A 119 -6.31 2.72 -8.87
C GLU A 119 -4.78 2.64 -8.71
N GLU A 120 -4.14 3.55 -7.98
CA GLU A 120 -2.69 3.53 -7.72
C GLU A 120 -2.27 2.53 -6.62
N GLU A 121 -3.20 2.06 -5.79
CA GLU A 121 -2.89 1.14 -4.68
C GLU A 121 -3.04 -0.33 -5.07
N VAL A 122 -3.84 -0.64 -6.11
CA VAL A 122 -4.19 -2.01 -6.55
C VAL A 122 -3.06 -2.73 -7.27
N GLU A 123 -2.14 -2.04 -7.96
CA GLU A 123 -1.16 -2.69 -8.86
C GLU A 123 -0.23 -3.72 -8.16
N ASP A 124 0.17 -3.46 -6.91
CA ASP A 124 0.97 -4.37 -6.09
C ASP A 124 0.11 -5.34 -5.23
N ILE A 125 -1.18 -5.03 -5.02
CA ILE A 125 -2.11 -5.86 -4.22
C ILE A 125 -2.69 -6.97 -5.09
N ASN A 126 -2.87 -6.70 -6.37
CA ASN A 126 -3.42 -7.63 -7.33
C ASN A 126 -2.51 -8.83 -7.58
N LEU A 127 -1.34 -8.97 -6.93
CA LEU A 127 -0.53 -10.16 -7.14
C LEU A 127 -1.08 -11.33 -6.31
N ASP A 128 -1.30 -12.48 -6.96
CA ASP A 128 -1.61 -13.72 -6.28
C ASP A 128 -0.38 -14.27 -5.51
N THR A 129 -0.50 -15.47 -4.95
CA THR A 129 0.61 -16.10 -4.21
C THR A 129 1.81 -16.43 -5.10
N GLU A 130 1.62 -16.50 -6.42
CA GLU A 130 2.66 -16.80 -7.43
C GLU A 130 3.21 -15.54 -8.12
N GLY A 131 2.61 -14.37 -7.85
CA GLY A 131 3.05 -13.07 -8.35
C GLY A 131 2.35 -12.62 -9.63
N ASP A 132 1.23 -13.26 -10.00
CA ASP A 132 0.44 -12.91 -11.17
C ASP A 132 -0.65 -11.89 -10.83
N VAL A 133 -0.88 -10.94 -11.74
CA VAL A 133 -1.89 -9.88 -11.57
C VAL A 133 -3.30 -10.46 -11.71
N LEU A 134 -4.05 -10.46 -10.61
CA LEU A 134 -5.47 -10.74 -10.53
C LEU A 134 -6.29 -9.76 -11.35
N SER A 135 -7.26 -10.33 -12.04
CA SER A 135 -8.38 -9.60 -12.62
C SER A 135 -9.33 -9.06 -11.53
N PRO A 136 -10.12 -8.01 -11.83
CA PRO A 136 -11.13 -7.48 -10.92
C PRO A 136 -12.14 -8.53 -10.43
N ASP A 137 -12.49 -9.49 -11.28
CA ASP A 137 -13.44 -10.55 -10.96
C ASP A 137 -12.84 -11.52 -9.92
N GLU A 138 -11.58 -11.91 -10.08
CA GLU A 138 -10.87 -12.77 -9.12
C GLU A 138 -10.70 -12.09 -7.75
N ILE A 139 -10.50 -10.76 -7.73
CA ILE A 139 -10.41 -9.98 -6.48
C ILE A 139 -11.75 -10.06 -5.75
N ALA A 140 -12.86 -9.84 -6.45
CA ALA A 140 -14.19 -9.93 -5.86
C ALA A 140 -14.49 -11.34 -5.33
N GLU A 141 -14.07 -12.39 -6.05
CA GLU A 141 -14.19 -13.77 -5.59
C GLU A 141 -13.38 -14.04 -4.32
N PHE A 142 -12.14 -13.56 -4.23
CA PHE A 142 -11.31 -13.69 -3.03
C PHE A 142 -11.86 -12.89 -1.85
N GLU A 143 -12.33 -11.67 -2.09
CA GLU A 143 -12.99 -10.87 -1.07
C GLU A 143 -14.23 -11.57 -0.53
N GLN A 144 -15.03 -12.22 -1.39
CA GLN A 144 -16.23 -12.94 -0.97
C GLN A 144 -15.91 -14.25 -0.22
N ALA A 145 -14.92 -15.01 -0.69
CA ALA A 145 -14.55 -16.29 -0.09
C ALA A 145 -13.99 -16.12 1.34
N SER A 146 -13.27 -15.02 1.58
CA SER A 146 -12.67 -14.71 2.89
C SER A 146 -13.70 -14.27 3.95
N LEU A 147 -14.83 -13.68 3.56
CA LEU A 147 -15.89 -13.26 4.51
C LEU A 147 -16.39 -14.40 5.40
N ALA A 148 -16.33 -15.64 4.91
CA ALA A 148 -16.81 -16.81 5.63
C ALA A 148 -15.75 -17.46 6.53
N GLU A 149 -14.50 -16.97 6.56
CA GLU A 149 -13.49 -17.35 7.57
C GLU A 149 -13.27 -16.22 8.59
N GLU A 150 -13.69 -15.00 8.30
CA GLU A 150 -13.54 -13.85 9.18
C GLU A 150 -14.66 -13.78 10.24
N GLU A 151 -14.28 -13.45 11.47
CA GLU A 151 -15.22 -13.22 12.55
C GLU A 151 -15.64 -11.73 12.65
N LYS A 152 -16.91 -11.46 12.37
CA LYS A 152 -17.48 -10.10 12.46
C LYS A 152 -17.26 -9.45 13.83
N SER A 153 -17.34 -10.24 14.91
CA SER A 153 -17.12 -9.75 16.29
C SER A 153 -15.68 -9.29 16.51
N GLU A 154 -14.69 -9.96 15.92
CA GLU A 154 -13.29 -9.58 16.06
C GLU A 154 -12.98 -8.31 15.28
N ILE A 155 -13.48 -8.21 14.04
CA ILE A 155 -13.36 -6.99 13.22
C ILE A 155 -13.99 -5.79 13.95
N ALA A 156 -15.16 -5.98 14.55
CA ALA A 156 -15.82 -4.92 15.32
C ALA A 156 -15.01 -4.47 16.56
N ARG A 157 -14.32 -5.41 17.24
CA ARG A 157 -13.43 -5.09 18.37
C ARG A 157 -12.22 -4.29 17.92
N LEU A 158 -11.52 -4.76 16.88
CA LEU A 158 -10.37 -4.04 16.31
C LEU A 158 -10.76 -2.62 15.87
N LEU A 159 -11.95 -2.48 15.30
CA LEU A 159 -12.46 -1.19 14.87
C LEU A 159 -12.71 -0.24 16.05
N ASP A 160 -13.26 -0.75 17.16
CA ASP A 160 -13.45 0.05 18.37
C ASP A 160 -12.12 0.50 18.96
N ASP A 161 -11.14 -0.40 19.05
CA ASP A 161 -9.79 -0.07 19.52
C ASP A 161 -9.14 1.03 18.66
N ILE A 162 -9.26 0.94 17.34
CA ILE A 162 -8.72 1.95 16.41
C ILE A 162 -9.45 3.30 16.58
N ARG A 163 -10.75 3.31 16.90
CA ARG A 163 -11.51 4.55 17.14
C ARG A 163 -11.10 5.26 18.42
N GLN A 164 -10.62 4.51 19.42
CA GLN A 164 -10.12 5.08 20.67
C GLN A 164 -8.75 5.76 20.51
N LEU A 165 -8.05 5.54 19.38
CA LEU A 165 -6.78 6.22 19.12
C LEU A 165 -6.98 7.72 18.87
N PRO A 166 -6.10 8.57 19.41
CA PRO A 166 -6.09 9.98 19.05
C PRO A 166 -5.79 10.14 17.54
N PRO A 167 -6.44 11.09 16.84
CA PRO A 167 -6.20 11.28 15.41
C PRO A 167 -4.73 11.56 15.16
N THR A 168 -4.11 10.75 14.29
CA THR A 168 -2.67 10.78 14.01
C THR A 168 -2.25 12.14 13.42
N ARG A 169 -1.89 13.09 14.29
CA ARG A 169 -1.47 14.44 13.89
C ARG A 169 -0.07 14.48 13.27
N ARG A 170 0.68 13.39 13.42
CA ARG A 170 2.11 13.32 13.11
C ARG A 170 2.38 13.61 11.62
N ARG A 171 1.63 13.01 10.67
CA ARG A 171 1.81 13.27 9.22
C ARG A 171 1.68 14.76 8.83
N ILE A 172 0.82 15.51 9.53
CA ILE A 172 0.47 16.91 9.16
C ILE A 172 1.54 17.91 9.62
N SER A 173 2.17 17.68 10.78
CA SER A 173 3.27 18.53 11.25
C SER A 173 4.52 18.48 10.37
N PHE A 174 4.68 17.43 9.56
CA PHE A 174 5.86 17.24 8.73
C PHE A 174 5.78 17.96 7.37
N VAL A 175 4.59 18.09 6.77
CA VAL A 175 4.40 18.74 5.46
C VAL A 175 4.53 20.26 5.53
N SER A 176 4.20 20.86 6.67
CA SER A 176 4.28 22.32 6.85
C SER A 176 5.73 22.83 6.99
N ASN A 177 6.66 22.02 7.50
CA ASN A 177 8.05 22.43 7.71
C ASN A 177 8.92 22.30 6.46
N SER A 178 8.65 21.33 5.58
CA SER A 178 9.41 21.11 4.34
C SER A 178 9.11 22.12 3.23
N ARG A 179 7.93 22.77 3.25
CA ARG A 179 7.61 23.87 2.31
C ARG A 179 8.39 25.16 2.58
N ARG A 180 8.94 25.34 3.78
CA ARG A 180 9.71 26.55 4.15
C ARG A 180 11.18 26.48 3.76
N SER A 181 11.78 25.30 3.64
CA SER A 181 13.22 25.14 3.34
C SER A 181 13.54 25.05 1.84
N GLY A 182 12.54 24.97 0.96
CA GLY A 182 12.73 24.67 -0.47
C GLY A 182 12.61 25.82 -1.47
N ARG A 183 12.51 27.09 -1.04
CA ARG A 183 12.61 28.24 -1.97
C ARG A 183 14.05 28.76 -1.99
N PRO A 184 14.88 28.42 -3.00
CA PRO A 184 16.06 29.23 -3.27
C PRO A 184 15.57 30.60 -3.74
N ASP A 185 16.02 31.65 -3.06
CA ASP A 185 15.83 33.04 -3.45
C ASP A 185 16.60 33.29 -4.76
N THR A 186 15.94 33.10 -5.90
CA THR A 186 16.48 33.51 -7.20
C THR A 186 16.11 34.97 -7.44
N ARG A 187 16.74 35.89 -6.69
CA ARG A 187 16.96 37.27 -7.11
C ARG A 187 18.46 37.55 -7.12
N ARG A 188 19.06 37.40 -8.29
CA ARG A 188 20.16 38.24 -8.78
C ARG A 188 20.26 38.10 -10.28
#